data_AF-A0AAN5IAJ9-F1
#
_entry.id   AF-A0AAN5IAJ9-F1
#
_cell.length_a   1.000
_cell.length_b   1.000
_cell.length_c   1.000
_cell.angle_alpha   90.00
_cell.angle_beta   90.00
_cell.angle_gamma   90.00
#
_symmetry.space_group_name_H-M   'P 1'
#
loop_
_entity.id
_entity.type
_entity.pdbx_description
1 polymer ?
#
loop_
_entity_poly.entity_id
_entity_poly.type
_entity_poly.pdbx_seq_one_letter_code
_entity_poly.pdbx_strand_id
1 'polypeptide(L)'
;NQSIINILLNAILLANVLGFEYFGRDHDEKDQLMMQLPELDWFSRRGGTIFLFGPPGDPQYFKWEILFLALSIIIISPFLIFFTLDAMRNISKTNTKFLSGYTRAMARRLFITFIVQCLGAVVCYIVPLTFMLSFMLIDPHFVPGWLCACLRFLLV
;
A
#
# COMPACT_ATOMS: atom_id res chain seq x y z
N ASN A 1 -12.07 -25.95 -3.79
CA ASN A 1 -11.57 -24.97 -4.78
C ASN A 1 -11.18 -23.62 -4.17
N GLN A 2 -11.94 -23.05 -3.22
CA GLN A 2 -11.58 -21.78 -2.56
C GLN A 2 -10.20 -21.80 -1.87
N SER A 3 -9.82 -22.92 -1.24
CA SER A 3 -8.51 -23.06 -0.60
C SER A 3 -7.34 -22.96 -1.58
N ILE A 4 -7.49 -23.48 -2.81
CA ILE A 4 -6.45 -23.42 -3.85
C ILE A 4 -6.24 -21.97 -4.30
N ILE A 5 -7.34 -21.24 -4.53
CA ILE A 5 -7.30 -19.82 -4.88
C ILE A 5 -6.60 -19.03 -3.77
N ASN A 6 -6.92 -19.30 -2.50
CA ASN A 6 -6.31 -18.60 -1.38
C ASN A 6 -4.80 -18.88 -1.28
N ILE A 7 -4.35 -20.11 -1.51
CA ILE A 7 -2.92 -20.45 -1.55
C ILE A 7 -2.21 -19.68 -2.67
N LEU A 8 -2.80 -19.61 -3.87
CA LEU A 8 -2.24 -18.86 -5.00
C LEU A 8 -2.14 -17.36 -4.71
N LEU A 9 -3.18 -16.76 -4.12
CA LEU A 9 -3.15 -15.33 -3.75
C LEU A 9 -2.08 -15.05 -2.70
N ASN A 10 -1.92 -15.92 -1.70
CA ASN A 10 -0.85 -15.77 -0.71
C ASN A 10 0.55 -15.94 -1.30
N ALA A 11 0.73 -16.82 -2.28
CA ALA A 11 2.00 -16.96 -2.98
C ALA A 11 2.38 -15.68 -3.75
N ILE A 12 1.40 -15.01 -4.37
CA ILE A 12 1.62 -13.71 -5.03
C ILE A 12 2.00 -12.63 -4.00
N LEU A 13 1.35 -12.60 -2.83
CA LEU A 13 1.72 -11.67 -1.76
C LEU A 13 3.14 -11.93 -1.24
N LEU A 14 3.53 -13.19 -1.06
CA LEU A 14 4.88 -13.56 -0.67
C LEU A 14 5.92 -13.14 -1.73
N ALA A 15 5.58 -13.28 -3.02
CA ALA A 15 6.44 -12.83 -4.10
C ALA A 15 6.68 -11.33 -4.07
N ASN A 16 5.71 -10.50 -3.66
CA ASN A 16 5.94 -9.06 -3.46
C ASN A 16 6.95 -8.80 -2.35
N VAL A 17 6.91 -9.54 -1.24
CA VAL A 17 7.91 -9.36 -0.15
C VAL A 17 9.32 -9.63 -0.66
N LEU A 18 9.50 -10.71 -1.43
CA LEU A 18 10.79 -11.03 -2.05
C LEU A 18 11.19 -10.01 -3.14
N GLY A 19 10.21 -9.49 -3.88
CA GLY A 19 10.40 -8.42 -4.85
C GLY A 19 10.94 -7.15 -4.19
N PHE A 20 10.31 -6.71 -3.09
CA PHE A 20 10.80 -5.57 -2.29
C PHE A 20 12.21 -5.79 -1.74
N GLU A 21 12.57 -7.00 -1.33
CA GLU A 21 13.94 -7.29 -0.88
C GLU A 21 14.96 -7.19 -2.04
N TYR A 22 14.62 -7.74 -3.21
CA TYR A 22 15.53 -7.78 -4.36
C TYR A 22 15.64 -6.43 -5.09
N PHE A 23 14.51 -5.77 -5.34
CA PHE A 23 14.43 -4.50 -6.07
C PHE A 23 14.52 -3.28 -5.16
N GLY A 24 14.31 -3.43 -3.85
CA GLY A 24 14.50 -2.39 -2.83
C GLY A 24 15.97 -2.15 -2.47
N ARG A 25 16.87 -2.38 -3.41
CA ARG A 25 18.28 -2.01 -3.31
C ARG A 25 18.48 -0.53 -3.65
N ASP A 26 19.57 0.04 -3.13
CA ASP A 26 19.93 1.42 -3.43
C ASP A 26 20.22 1.64 -4.92
N HIS A 27 20.03 2.89 -5.36
CA HIS A 27 20.43 3.39 -6.66
C HIS A 27 21.94 3.27 -6.85
N ASP A 28 22.39 2.90 -8.06
CA ASP A 28 23.81 2.68 -8.34
C ASP A 28 24.65 3.97 -8.13
N GLU A 29 24.03 5.13 -8.31
CA GLU A 29 24.65 6.46 -8.15
C GLU A 29 24.35 7.12 -6.79
N LYS A 30 23.98 6.35 -5.77
CA LYS A 30 23.59 6.90 -4.45
C LYS A 30 24.61 7.86 -3.85
N ASP A 31 25.90 7.57 -3.98
CA ASP A 31 26.96 8.38 -3.37
C ASP A 31 27.04 9.76 -4.04
N GLN A 32 26.80 9.84 -5.34
CA GLN A 32 26.78 11.10 -6.08
C GLN A 32 25.55 11.93 -5.71
N LEU A 33 24.38 11.28 -5.59
CA LEU A 33 23.15 11.94 -5.18
C LEU A 33 23.24 12.49 -3.75
N MET A 34 23.89 11.76 -2.83
CA MET A 34 24.14 12.24 -1.48
C MET A 34 25.08 13.46 -1.44
N MET A 35 26.05 13.56 -2.35
CA MET A 35 26.93 14.73 -2.47
C MET A 35 26.23 15.96 -3.06
N GLN A 36 25.27 15.75 -3.97
CA GLN A 36 24.58 16.84 -4.68
C GLN A 36 23.46 17.48 -3.85
N LEU A 37 22.81 16.72 -2.95
CA LEU A 37 21.65 17.17 -2.19
C LEU A 37 22.00 17.41 -0.71
N PRO A 38 22.20 18.66 -0.26
CA PRO A 38 22.63 18.97 1.12
C PRO A 38 21.58 18.56 2.17
N GLU A 39 20.33 18.42 1.76
CA GLU A 39 19.22 17.92 2.60
C GLU A 39 19.33 16.43 2.92
N LEU A 40 19.92 15.62 2.02
CA LEU A 40 20.21 14.20 2.27
C LEU A 40 21.36 14.05 3.26
N ASP A 41 22.40 14.88 3.14
CA ASP A 41 23.53 14.90 4.09
C ASP A 41 23.05 15.23 5.52
N TRP A 42 22.16 16.21 5.66
CA TRP A 42 21.53 16.51 6.94
C TRP A 42 20.75 15.33 7.52
N PHE A 43 20.03 14.56 6.68
CA PHE A 43 19.32 13.35 7.11
C PHE A 43 20.28 12.23 7.52
N SER A 44 21.38 12.03 6.78
CA SER A 44 22.40 11.02 7.09
C SER A 44 23.04 11.28 8.45
N ARG A 45 23.30 12.55 8.78
CA ARG A 45 23.88 12.96 10.08
C ARG A 45 22.98 12.68 11.29
N ARG A 46 21.67 12.52 11.11
CA ARG A 46 20.73 12.16 12.20
C ARG A 46 20.82 10.69 12.61
N GLY A 47 21.55 9.87 11.84
CA GLY A 47 21.67 8.43 12.05
C GLY A 47 20.47 7.67 11.45
N GLY A 48 20.75 6.50 10.89
CA GLY A 48 19.77 5.64 10.22
C GLY A 48 20.21 5.22 8.81
N THR A 49 19.56 4.18 8.29
CA THR A 49 19.78 3.71 6.91
C THR A 49 18.82 4.46 5.99
N ILE A 50 19.36 5.21 5.04
CA ILE A 50 18.57 5.88 3.99
C ILE A 50 18.54 4.95 2.79
N PHE A 51 17.36 4.49 2.42
CA PHE A 51 17.16 3.81 1.15
C PHE A 51 16.95 4.85 0.07
N LEU A 52 17.91 4.92 -0.87
CA LEU A 52 17.86 5.91 -1.94
C LEU A 52 17.55 5.20 -3.26
N PHE A 53 16.32 5.32 -3.74
CA PHE A 53 15.86 4.61 -4.94
C PHE A 53 16.18 5.35 -6.25
N GLY A 54 16.57 6.63 -6.19
CA GLY A 54 16.93 7.45 -7.35
C GLY A 54 16.34 8.86 -7.25
N PRO A 55 16.63 9.73 -8.24
CA PRO A 55 16.00 11.05 -8.34
C PRO A 55 14.50 10.93 -8.67
N PRO A 56 13.69 11.99 -8.43
CA PRO A 56 12.29 12.02 -8.81
C PRO A 56 12.11 11.69 -10.31
N GLY A 57 11.22 10.75 -10.63
CA GLY A 57 10.99 10.32 -12.01
C GLY A 57 11.92 9.21 -12.52
N ASP A 58 13.00 8.86 -11.81
CA ASP A 58 13.86 7.72 -12.17
C ASP A 58 14.26 6.86 -10.95
N PRO A 59 13.35 6.00 -10.46
CA PRO A 59 13.64 5.12 -9.33
C PRO A 59 14.39 3.83 -9.74
N GLN A 60 15.07 3.84 -10.89
CA GLN A 60 15.92 2.77 -11.44
C GLN A 60 15.36 1.34 -11.33
N TYR A 61 15.72 0.59 -10.29
CA TYR A 61 15.29 -0.80 -10.07
C TYR A 61 13.91 -0.89 -9.40
N PHE A 62 13.61 0.07 -8.54
CA PHE A 62 12.38 0.08 -7.74
C PHE A 62 11.12 0.29 -8.60
N LYS A 63 11.25 0.86 -9.82
CA LYS A 63 10.13 0.95 -10.78
C LYS A 63 9.53 -0.40 -11.15
N TRP A 64 10.37 -1.44 -11.23
CA TRP A 64 9.91 -2.79 -11.58
C TRP A 64 9.11 -3.39 -10.43
N GLU A 65 9.50 -3.12 -9.19
CA GLU A 65 8.74 -3.52 -8.02
C GLU A 65 7.41 -2.80 -7.93
N ILE A 66 7.37 -1.48 -8.17
CA ILE A 66 6.10 -0.74 -8.17
C ILE A 66 5.13 -1.31 -9.22
N LEU A 67 5.64 -1.66 -10.41
CA LEU A 67 4.83 -2.29 -11.45
C LEU A 67 4.33 -3.67 -11.02
N PHE A 68 5.21 -4.49 -10.43
CA PHE A 68 4.86 -5.82 -9.93
C PHE A 68 3.80 -5.75 -8.82
N LEU A 69 3.97 -4.82 -7.87
CA LEU A 69 3.00 -4.52 -6.82
C LEU A 69 1.65 -4.10 -7.40
N ALA A 70 1.63 -3.15 -8.33
CA ALA A 70 0.41 -2.69 -8.97
C ALA A 70 -0.33 -3.84 -9.69
N LEU A 71 0.41 -4.66 -10.43
CA LEU A 71 -0.14 -5.83 -11.11
C LEU A 71 -0.69 -6.86 -10.13
N SER A 72 0.02 -7.11 -9.02
CA SER A 72 -0.46 -8.02 -7.98
C SER A 72 -1.74 -7.52 -7.31
N ILE A 73 -1.86 -6.22 -7.05
CA ILE A 73 -3.08 -5.61 -6.50
C ILE A 73 -4.24 -5.77 -7.49
N ILE A 74 -4.02 -5.50 -8.78
CA ILE A 74 -5.06 -5.65 -9.81
C ILE A 74 -5.55 -7.10 -9.89
N ILE A 75 -4.66 -8.08 -9.76
CA ILE A 75 -5.01 -9.50 -9.80
C ILE A 75 -5.75 -9.92 -8.52
N ILE A 76 -5.27 -9.53 -7.34
CA ILE A 76 -5.78 -10.01 -6.05
C ILE A 76 -7.09 -9.29 -5.66
N SER A 77 -7.19 -7.99 -5.93
CA SER A 77 -8.32 -7.13 -5.55
C SER A 77 -9.70 -7.68 -5.93
N PRO A 78 -9.99 -8.09 -7.18
CA PRO A 78 -11.33 -8.56 -7.56
C PRO A 78 -11.73 -9.83 -6.77
N PHE A 79 -10.80 -10.73 -6.48
CA PHE A 79 -11.09 -11.92 -5.68
C PHE A 79 -11.36 -11.56 -4.21
N LEU A 80 -10.56 -10.67 -3.63
CA LEU A 80 -10.79 -10.20 -2.26
C LEU A 80 -12.14 -9.48 -2.13
N ILE A 81 -12.48 -8.61 -3.09
CA ILE A 81 -13.78 -7.93 -3.10
C ILE A 81 -14.91 -8.95 -3.22
N PHE A 82 -14.79 -9.91 -4.15
CA PHE A 82 -15.80 -10.95 -4.33
C PHE A 82 -15.99 -11.78 -3.06
N PHE A 83 -14.93 -12.26 -2.43
CA PHE A 83 -15.02 -13.05 -1.20
C PHE A 83 -15.54 -12.23 -0.02
N THR A 84 -15.15 -10.97 0.08
CA THR A 84 -15.65 -10.07 1.12
C THR A 84 -17.15 -9.83 0.94
N LEU A 85 -17.61 -9.56 -0.29
CA LEU A 85 -19.03 -9.39 -0.60
C LEU A 85 -19.84 -10.67 -0.40
N ASP A 86 -19.30 -11.83 -0.78
CA ASP A 86 -19.97 -13.12 -0.56
C ASP A 86 -20.09 -13.45 0.94
N ALA A 87 -19.00 -13.26 1.71
CA ALA A 87 -19.02 -13.39 3.16
C ALA A 87 -20.03 -12.42 3.79
N MET A 88 -20.07 -11.17 3.34
CA MET A 88 -21.05 -10.17 3.79
C MET A 88 -22.49 -10.60 3.47
N ARG A 89 -22.75 -11.11 2.25
CA ARG A 89 -24.07 -11.61 1.84
C ARG A 89 -24.48 -12.82 2.69
N ASN A 90 -23.56 -13.74 2.96
CA ASN A 90 -23.84 -14.91 3.81
C ASN A 90 -24.12 -14.51 5.26
N ILE A 91 -23.34 -13.60 5.85
CA ILE A 91 -23.59 -13.09 7.19
C ILE A 91 -24.95 -12.38 7.24
N SER A 92 -25.28 -11.57 6.22
CA SER A 92 -26.56 -10.88 6.11
C SER A 92 -27.74 -11.87 6.02
N LYS A 93 -27.62 -12.95 5.25
CA LYS A 93 -28.65 -14.00 5.14
C LYS A 93 -28.75 -14.85 6.42
N THR A 94 -27.65 -15.02 7.15
CA THR A 94 -27.62 -15.78 8.42
C THR A 94 -28.28 -15.01 9.57
N ASN A 95 -28.63 -13.72 9.38
CA ASN A 95 -29.40 -12.92 10.36
C ASN A 95 -30.69 -13.61 10.83
N THR A 96 -31.30 -14.47 10.01
CA THR A 96 -32.54 -15.19 10.35
C THR A 96 -32.31 -16.49 11.14
N LYS A 97 -31.06 -17.00 11.20
CA LYS A 97 -30.73 -18.29 11.85
C LYS A 97 -30.07 -18.18 13.24
N PHE A 98 -29.69 -16.98 13.67
CA PHE A 98 -29.14 -16.79 15.03
C PHE A 98 -30.27 -16.83 16.08
N LEU A 99 -30.20 -17.81 16.98
CA LEU A 99 -31.15 -18.04 18.08
C LEU A 99 -31.12 -16.98 19.19
N SER A 100 -30.04 -16.18 19.30
CA SER A 100 -29.84 -15.19 20.37
C SER A 100 -29.61 -13.78 19.83
N GLY A 101 -30.34 -12.80 20.37
CA GLY A 101 -30.18 -11.38 20.03
C GLY A 101 -28.78 -10.83 20.32
N TYR A 102 -28.06 -11.42 21.27
CA TYR A 102 -26.68 -11.03 21.62
C TYR A 102 -25.68 -11.38 20.50
N THR A 103 -25.78 -12.58 19.92
CA THR A 103 -24.91 -13.01 18.81
C THR A 103 -25.10 -12.14 17.57
N ARG A 104 -26.35 -11.73 17.31
CA ARG A 104 -26.70 -10.81 16.21
C ARG A 104 -26.12 -9.42 16.43
N ALA A 105 -26.24 -8.88 17.64
CA ALA A 105 -25.69 -7.56 17.99
C ALA A 105 -24.16 -7.53 17.84
N MET A 106 -23.48 -8.61 18.23
CA MET A 106 -22.02 -8.73 18.09
C MET A 106 -21.58 -8.79 16.62
N ALA A 107 -22.23 -9.62 15.79
CA ALA A 107 -21.91 -9.72 14.36
C ALA A 107 -22.08 -8.38 13.62
N ARG A 108 -23.14 -7.62 13.95
CA ARG A 108 -23.36 -6.29 13.38
C ARG A 108 -22.28 -5.29 13.81
N ARG A 109 -21.82 -5.33 15.06
CA ARG A 109 -20.74 -4.47 15.54
C ARG A 109 -19.43 -4.77 14.81
N LEU A 110 -19.05 -6.04 14.70
CA LEU A 110 -17.88 -6.48 13.94
C LEU A 110 -17.92 -5.97 12.49
N PHE A 111 -19.08 -6.05 11.84
CA PHE A 111 -19.25 -5.56 10.48
C PHE A 111 -19.02 -4.04 10.35
N ILE A 112 -19.62 -3.26 11.24
CA ILE A 112 -19.45 -1.79 11.22
C ILE A 112 -17.99 -1.42 11.47
N THR A 113 -17.34 -2.07 12.45
CA THR A 113 -15.92 -1.85 12.73
C THR A 113 -15.05 -2.18 11.53
N PHE A 114 -15.31 -3.31 10.84
CA PHE A 114 -14.57 -3.70 9.64
C PHE A 114 -14.68 -2.66 8.52
N ILE A 115 -15.89 -2.16 8.24
CA ILE A 115 -16.07 -1.12 7.20
C ILE A 115 -15.35 0.17 7.56
N VAL A 116 -15.44 0.61 8.82
CA VAL A 116 -14.72 1.80 9.29
C VAL A 116 -13.21 1.60 9.19
N GLN A 117 -12.71 0.41 9.54
CA GLN A 117 -11.28 0.07 9.40
C GLN A 117 -10.83 0.05 7.94
N CYS A 118 -11.63 -0.53 7.03
CA CYS A 118 -11.33 -0.50 5.59
C CYS A 118 -11.30 0.92 5.05
N LEU A 119 -12.27 1.75 5.41
CA LEU A 119 -12.31 3.15 4.99
C LEU A 119 -11.12 3.93 5.56
N GLY A 120 -10.81 3.75 6.84
CA GLY A 120 -9.65 4.35 7.49
C GLY A 120 -8.33 3.90 6.84
N ALA A 121 -8.20 2.62 6.49
CA ALA A 121 -7.03 2.11 5.79
C ALA A 121 -6.86 2.72 4.40
N VAL A 122 -7.97 2.88 3.64
CA VAL A 122 -7.93 3.53 2.33
C VAL A 122 -7.44 4.98 2.46
N VAL A 123 -8.03 5.75 3.38
CA VAL A 123 -7.74 7.19 3.51
C VAL A 123 -6.36 7.43 4.12
N CYS A 124 -6.00 6.72 5.18
CA CYS A 124 -4.78 7.01 5.95
C CYS A 124 -3.54 6.26 5.43
N TYR A 125 -3.70 5.21 4.61
CA TYR A 125 -2.56 4.44 4.10
C TYR A 125 -2.54 4.35 2.59
N ILE A 126 -3.61 3.86 1.95
CA ILE A 126 -3.59 3.60 0.50
C ILE A 126 -3.42 4.90 -0.28
N VAL A 127 -4.17 5.96 0.06
CA VAL A 127 -4.08 7.25 -0.64
C VAL A 127 -2.68 7.88 -0.49
N PRO A 128 -2.13 8.08 0.73
CA PRO A 128 -0.75 8.55 0.93
C PRO A 128 0.29 7.73 0.17
N LEU A 129 0.21 6.41 0.27
CA LEU A 129 1.19 5.51 -0.34
C LEU A 129 1.13 5.55 -1.87
N THR A 130 -0.07 5.56 -2.43
CA THR A 130 -0.26 5.69 -3.90
C THR A 130 0.28 7.03 -4.39
N PHE A 131 0.03 8.10 -3.64
CA PHE A 131 0.55 9.43 -3.94
C PHE A 131 2.09 9.44 -3.91
N MET A 132 2.71 8.92 -2.84
CA MET A 132 4.16 8.81 -2.72
C MET A 132 4.79 8.02 -3.87
N LEU A 133 4.24 6.84 -4.21
CA LEU A 133 4.72 6.02 -5.32
C LEU A 133 4.53 6.71 -6.68
N SER A 134 3.50 7.54 -6.83
CA SER A 134 3.25 8.28 -8.07
C SER A 134 4.34 9.34 -8.32
N PHE A 135 4.80 10.07 -7.29
CA PHE A 135 5.92 11.02 -7.43
C PHE A 135 7.29 10.35 -7.62
N MET A 136 7.43 9.09 -7.21
CA MET A 136 8.63 8.34 -7.53
C MET A 136 8.72 8.06 -9.04
N LEU A 137 7.59 7.78 -9.70
CA LEU A 137 7.55 7.48 -11.13
C LEU A 137 7.38 8.70 -12.03
N ILE A 138 6.69 9.74 -11.54
CA ILE A 138 6.34 10.92 -12.32
C ILE A 138 7.05 12.12 -11.72
N ASP A 139 7.83 12.81 -12.54
CA ASP A 139 8.53 14.02 -12.15
C ASP A 139 7.53 15.17 -11.85
N PRO A 140 7.48 15.71 -10.62
CA PRO A 140 6.51 16.72 -10.20
C PRO A 140 6.71 18.12 -10.80
N HIS A 141 7.52 18.32 -11.85
CA HIS A 141 7.75 19.66 -12.43
C HIS A 141 6.47 20.45 -12.79
N PHE A 142 5.34 19.78 -13.01
CA PHE A 142 4.04 20.39 -13.30
C PHE A 142 3.18 20.69 -12.05
N VAL A 143 3.57 20.24 -10.86
CA VAL A 143 2.78 20.37 -9.64
C VAL A 143 3.18 21.65 -8.89
N PRO A 144 2.23 22.57 -8.62
CA PRO A 144 2.55 23.81 -7.93
C PRO A 144 2.95 23.55 -6.46
N GLY A 145 4.00 24.23 -6.00
CA GLY A 145 4.64 23.95 -4.71
C GLY A 145 3.73 24.05 -3.46
N TRP A 146 2.67 24.86 -3.51
CA TRP A 146 1.68 24.93 -2.42
C TRP A 146 0.90 23.62 -2.26
N LEU A 147 0.64 22.91 -3.36
CA LEU A 147 -0.05 21.63 -3.36
C LEU A 147 0.85 20.56 -2.74
N CYS A 148 2.14 20.54 -3.11
CA CYS A 148 3.14 19.68 -2.50
C CYS A 148 3.30 19.94 -0.99
N ALA A 149 3.24 21.20 -0.55
CA ALA A 149 3.32 21.54 0.88
C ALA A 149 2.12 20.99 1.68
N CYS A 150 0.89 21.15 1.17
CA CYS A 150 -0.30 20.57 1.81
C CYS A 150 -0.25 19.04 1.86
N LEU A 151 0.25 18.41 0.78
CA LEU A 151 0.35 16.96 0.70
C LEU A 151 1.42 16.41 1.65
N ARG A 152 2.48 17.15 1.91
CA ARG A 152 3.50 16.77 2.90
C ARG A 152 2.92 16.60 4.31
N PHE A 153 1.94 17.41 4.70
CA PHE A 153 1.23 17.26 5.98
C PHE A 153 0.26 16.06 6.01
N LEU A 154 -0.13 15.56 4.84
CA LEU A 154 -1.01 14.41 4.71
C LEU A 154 -0.22 13.09 4.61
N LEU A 155 1.06 13.17 4.25
CA LEU A 155 1.99 12.05 4.11
C LEU A 155 2.86 11.79 5.36
N VAL A 156 2.93 12.74 6.30
CA VAL A 156 3.62 12.62 7.61
C VAL A 156 2.62 12.28 8.70
#